data_AF-A0A940JBF4-F1
#
_entry.id   AF-A0A940JBF4-F1
#
_cell.length_a   1.000
_cell.length_b   1.000
_cell.length_c   1.000
_cell.angle_alpha   90.00
_cell.angle_beta   90.00
_cell.angle_gamma   90.00
#
_symmetry.space_group_name_H-M   'P 1'
#
loop_
_entity.id
_entity.type
_entity.pdbx_description
1 polymer ?
#
loop_
_entity_poly.entity_id
_entity_poly.type
_entity_poly.pdbx_seq_one_letter_code
_entity_poly.pdbx_strand_id
1 'polypeptide(L)'
;MHGRIAHAHNATVRVDGQGDPAAIGGAITVALCGHWEHDGPCPIAPHHTSWHHDPNAGAIVHVRVLYAVTDEERDDALQRLREGLGLGTLTGPDGRTTRWHLLDDSPSKVAEHEAEHAARLAAT
;
A
#
# COMPACT_ATOMS: atom_id res chain seq x y z
N MET A 1 -3.75 7.90 25.71
CA MET A 1 -3.84 6.92 24.61
C MET A 1 -3.90 7.73 23.34
N HIS A 2 -2.80 7.80 22.59
CA HIS A 2 -2.86 8.36 21.24
C HIS A 2 -3.49 7.28 20.36
N GLY A 3 -4.71 7.50 19.91
CA GLY A 3 -5.39 6.60 18.98
C GLY A 3 -4.69 6.63 17.62
N ARG A 4 -4.88 5.58 16.82
CA ARG A 4 -4.40 5.57 15.43
C ARG A 4 -5.16 6.61 14.61
N ILE A 5 -4.46 7.24 13.69
CA ILE A 5 -5.00 8.19 12.71
C ILE A 5 -4.87 7.56 11.33
N ALA A 6 -5.95 7.60 10.56
CA ALA A 6 -5.93 7.10 9.20
C ALA A 6 -5.33 8.13 8.23
N HIS A 7 -4.44 7.64 7.38
CA HIS A 7 -3.75 8.38 6.34
C HIS A 7 -3.97 7.72 4.99
N ALA A 8 -3.69 8.46 3.93
CA ALA A 8 -3.73 7.92 2.59
C ALA A 8 -2.49 8.29 1.78
N HIS A 9 -2.10 7.39 0.88
CA HIS A 9 -0.95 7.55 0.00
C HIS A 9 -1.33 7.10 -1.42
N ASN A 10 -0.90 7.87 -2.40
CA ASN A 10 -1.05 7.52 -3.81
C ASN A 10 0.32 7.19 -4.38
N ALA A 11 0.35 6.23 -5.29
CA ALA A 11 1.51 5.99 -6.13
C ALA A 11 1.09 5.70 -7.56
N THR A 12 1.94 6.09 -8.50
CA THR A 12 1.83 5.70 -9.90
C THR A 12 3.03 4.85 -10.25
N VAL A 13 2.77 3.67 -10.78
CA VAL A 13 3.81 2.71 -11.17
C VAL A 13 3.63 2.29 -12.62
N ARG A 14 4.72 1.87 -13.25
CA ARG A 14 4.69 1.15 -14.53
C ARG A 14 4.99 -0.32 -14.27
N VAL A 15 4.03 -1.20 -14.54
CA VAL A 15 4.19 -2.65 -14.44
C VAL A 15 4.78 -3.19 -15.75
N ASP A 16 5.79 -4.06 -15.63
CA ASP A 16 6.41 -4.68 -16.79
C ASP A 16 5.60 -5.89 -17.28
N GLY A 17 5.41 -5.99 -18.59
CA GLY A 17 4.82 -7.16 -19.24
C GLY A 17 3.38 -7.44 -18.80
N GLN A 18 3.12 -8.66 -18.34
CA GLN A 18 1.81 -9.11 -17.82
C GLN A 18 1.89 -9.40 -16.31
N GLY A 19 2.71 -8.62 -15.59
CA GLY A 19 2.84 -8.73 -14.14
C GLY A 19 1.52 -8.45 -13.43
N ASP A 20 1.29 -9.14 -12.32
CA ASP A 20 0.10 -8.96 -11.48
C ASP A 20 0.27 -7.75 -10.55
N PRO A 21 -0.52 -6.66 -10.69
CA PRO A 21 -0.40 -5.48 -9.84
C PRO A 21 -0.69 -5.74 -8.36
N ALA A 22 -1.35 -6.85 -8.01
CA ALA A 22 -1.52 -7.26 -6.61
C ALA A 22 -0.17 -7.48 -5.90
N ALA A 23 0.89 -7.80 -6.66
CA ALA A 23 2.25 -7.91 -6.14
C ALA A 23 2.76 -6.61 -5.49
N ILE A 24 2.28 -5.44 -5.93
CA ILE A 24 2.70 -4.15 -5.36
C ILE A 24 2.11 -4.00 -3.95
N GLY A 25 0.83 -4.33 -3.78
CA GLY A 25 0.18 -4.38 -2.47
C GLY A 25 0.89 -5.37 -1.56
N GLY A 26 1.27 -6.53 -2.10
CA GLY A 26 2.07 -7.50 -1.37
C GLY A 26 3.39 -6.92 -0.83
N ALA A 27 4.17 -6.24 -1.68
CA ALA A 27 5.43 -5.63 -1.27
C ALA A 27 5.24 -4.56 -0.17
N ILE A 28 4.17 -3.77 -0.26
CA ILE A 28 3.79 -2.80 0.78
C ILE A 28 3.46 -3.50 2.10
N THR A 29 2.67 -4.58 2.06
CA THR A 29 2.33 -5.35 3.26
C THR A 29 3.57 -5.91 3.95
N VAL A 30 4.52 -6.49 3.21
CA VAL A 30 5.78 -7.00 3.78
C VAL A 30 6.60 -5.86 4.38
N ALA A 31 6.71 -4.73 3.69
CA ALA A 31 7.48 -3.60 4.20
C ALA A 31 6.86 -3.01 5.47
N LEU A 32 5.53 -2.88 5.54
CA LEU A 32 4.83 -2.31 6.69
C LEU A 32 4.77 -3.26 7.90
N CYS A 33 4.34 -4.50 7.68
CA CYS A 33 4.05 -5.45 8.75
C CYS A 33 5.18 -6.47 8.99
N GLY A 34 6.25 -6.46 8.19
CA GLY A 34 7.40 -7.38 8.31
C GLY A 34 7.13 -8.82 7.84
N HIS A 35 5.87 -9.22 7.76
CA HIS A 35 5.41 -10.52 7.26
C HIS A 35 4.07 -10.39 6.54
N TRP A 36 3.77 -11.31 5.62
CA TRP A 36 2.52 -11.29 4.84
C TRP A 36 1.30 -11.80 5.59
N GLU A 37 1.48 -12.67 6.57
CA GLU A 37 0.38 -13.39 7.20
C GLU A 37 0.30 -13.07 8.70
N HIS A 38 -0.86 -12.62 9.15
CA HIS A 38 -1.24 -12.56 10.55
C HIS A 38 -2.76 -12.77 10.67
N ASP A 39 -3.19 -13.36 11.78
CA ASP A 39 -4.62 -13.47 12.09
C ASP A 39 -5.18 -12.11 12.55
N GLY A 40 -6.36 -11.74 12.04
CA GLY A 40 -7.01 -10.46 12.36
C GLY A 40 -6.37 -9.25 11.67
N PRO A 41 -6.77 -8.01 12.02
CA PRO A 41 -6.18 -6.79 11.47
C PRO A 41 -4.69 -6.64 11.81
N CYS A 42 -3.87 -6.03 10.94
CA CYS A 42 -2.42 -5.89 11.19
C CYS A 42 -2.21 -5.12 12.50
N PRO A 43 -1.56 -5.71 13.53
CA PRO A 43 -1.40 -5.07 14.82
C PRO A 43 -0.35 -3.95 14.78
N ILE A 44 0.43 -3.85 13.70
CA ILE A 44 1.51 -2.86 13.53
C ILE A 44 0.94 -1.62 12.85
N ALA A 45 0.59 -1.75 11.57
CA ALA A 45 0.00 -0.69 10.76
C ALA A 45 -1.20 -1.25 9.97
N PRO A 46 -2.42 -1.23 10.54
CA PRO A 46 -3.64 -1.57 9.81
C PRO A 46 -3.68 -0.83 8.47
N HIS A 47 -3.74 -1.56 7.36
CA HIS A 47 -3.67 -0.97 6.04
C HIS A 47 -4.53 -1.71 5.02
N HIS A 48 -4.84 -1.01 3.94
CA HIS A 48 -5.50 -1.53 2.77
C HIS A 48 -4.85 -0.94 1.53
N THR A 49 -4.48 -1.80 0.58
CA THR A 49 -3.99 -1.38 -0.73
C THR A 49 -5.00 -1.78 -1.79
N SER A 50 -5.39 -0.82 -2.61
CA SER A 50 -6.16 -1.04 -3.84
C SER A 50 -5.40 -0.48 -5.04
N TRP A 51 -5.77 -0.92 -6.23
CA TRP A 51 -5.13 -0.50 -7.46
C TRP A 51 -6.11 -0.53 -8.63
N HIS A 52 -5.82 0.25 -9.66
CA HIS A 52 -6.49 0.18 -10.95
C HIS A 52 -5.52 0.52 -12.08
N HIS A 53 -5.72 -0.08 -13.26
CA HIS A 53 -4.98 0.31 -14.46
C HIS A 53 -5.44 1.67 -14.95
N ASP A 54 -4.50 2.46 -15.49
CA ASP A 54 -4.86 3.63 -16.29
C ASP A 54 -5.53 3.15 -17.59
N PRO A 55 -6.79 3.54 -17.86
CA PRO A 55 -7.52 3.12 -19.06
C PRO A 55 -6.87 3.60 -20.37
N ASN A 56 -6.01 4.62 -20.30
CA ASN A 56 -5.33 5.22 -21.45
C ASN A 56 -3.85 4.79 -21.56
N ALA A 57 -3.31 4.12 -20.54
CA ALA A 57 -1.92 3.70 -20.50
C ALA A 57 -1.80 2.32 -19.82
N GLY A 58 -1.96 1.23 -20.58
CA GLY A 58 -2.20 -0.11 -20.02
C GLY A 58 -1.13 -0.66 -19.05
N ALA A 59 0.12 -0.21 -19.16
CA ALA A 59 1.19 -0.60 -18.23
C ALA A 59 1.23 0.26 -16.95
N ILE A 60 0.50 1.38 -16.92
CA ILE A 60 0.43 2.28 -15.77
C ILE A 60 -0.65 1.79 -14.81
N VAL A 61 -0.28 1.70 -13.54
CA VAL A 61 -1.19 1.34 -12.46
C VAL A 61 -1.15 2.44 -11.41
N HIS A 62 -2.34 2.90 -11.02
CA HIS A 62 -2.52 3.78 -9.87
C HIS A 62 -2.79 2.94 -8.64
N VAL A 63 -1.98 3.17 -7.61
CA VAL A 63 -2.04 2.46 -6.33
C VAL A 63 -2.54 3.42 -5.27
N ARG A 64 -3.50 2.96 -4.48
CA ARG A 64 -4.10 3.67 -3.36
C ARG A 64 -3.85 2.89 -2.09
N VAL A 65 -3.24 3.52 -1.09
CA VAL A 65 -2.99 2.92 0.21
C VAL A 65 -3.71 3.72 1.28
N LEU A 66 -4.55 3.07 2.06
CA LEU A 66 -5.04 3.57 3.35
C LEU A 66 -4.25 2.87 4.44
N TYR A 67 -3.77 3.61 5.44
CA TYR A 67 -3.06 3.04 6.58
C TYR A 67 -3.37 3.83 7.85
N ALA A 68 -3.37 3.18 9.01
CA ALA A 68 -3.64 3.81 10.29
C ALA A 68 -2.50 3.54 11.28
N VAL A 69 -1.97 4.59 11.88
CA VAL A 69 -0.80 4.56 12.78
C VAL A 69 -0.91 5.66 13.82
N THR A 70 -0.16 5.60 14.91
CA THR A 70 -0.10 6.75 15.84
C THR A 70 0.72 7.89 15.22
N ASP A 71 0.63 9.09 15.79
CA ASP A 71 1.43 10.24 15.32
C ASP A 71 2.94 9.95 15.37
N GLU A 72 3.39 9.20 16.38
CA GLU A 72 4.80 8.83 16.56
C GLU A 72 5.30 7.82 15.52
N GLU A 73 4.41 6.98 14.98
CA GLU A 73 4.74 5.91 14.01
C GLU A 73 4.62 6.37 12.55
N ARG A 74 4.05 7.56 12.32
CA ARG A 74 3.66 8.03 10.99
C ARG A 74 4.81 8.09 9.99
N ASP A 75 5.94 8.68 10.38
CA ASP A 75 7.06 8.88 9.47
C ASP A 75 7.73 7.54 9.12
N ASP A 76 7.88 6.65 10.10
CA ASP A 76 8.39 5.29 9.91
C ASP A 76 7.49 4.46 8.98
N ALA A 77 6.17 4.53 9.16
CA ALA A 77 5.21 3.84 8.31
C ALA A 77 5.25 4.36 6.87
N LEU A 78 5.33 5.68 6.68
CA LEU A 78 5.47 6.28 5.35
C LEU A 78 6.78 5.84 4.67
N GLN A 79 7.88 5.80 5.41
CA GLN A 79 9.18 5.35 4.89
C GLN A 79 9.13 3.90 4.43
N ARG A 80 8.57 2.99 5.25
CA ARG A 80 8.41 1.57 4.88
C ARG A 80 7.47 1.37 3.69
N LEU A 81 6.37 2.11 3.63
CA LEU A 81 5.46 2.09 2.47
C LEU A 81 6.23 2.43 1.19
N ARG A 82 7.05 3.49 1.22
CA ARG A 82 7.88 3.91 0.09
C ARG A 82 8.95 2.87 -0.28
N GLU A 83 9.55 2.21 0.70
CA GLU A 83 10.48 1.10 0.46
C GLU A 83 9.79 -0.07 -0.24
N GLY A 84 8.57 -0.42 0.17
CA GLY A 84 7.75 -1.45 -0.50
C GLY A 84 7.43 -1.08 -1.95
N LEU A 85 7.04 0.17 -2.21
CA LEU A 85 6.85 0.69 -3.58
C LEU A 85 8.14 0.70 -4.38
N GLY A 86 9.27 1.04 -3.76
CA GLY A 86 10.59 1.15 -4.38
C GLY A 86 11.28 -0.19 -4.64
N LEU A 87 10.80 -1.29 -4.04
CA LEU A 87 11.36 -2.62 -4.22
C LEU A 87 11.38 -3.04 -5.71
N GLY A 88 10.37 -2.60 -6.47
CA GLY A 88 10.29 -2.76 -7.92
C GLY A 88 10.12 -4.19 -8.41
N THR A 89 10.05 -5.16 -7.51
CA THR A 89 9.86 -6.57 -7.84
C THR A 89 9.31 -7.35 -6.66
N LEU A 90 8.51 -8.37 -6.95
CA LEU A 90 8.05 -9.32 -5.95
C LEU A 90 7.77 -10.67 -6.61
N THR A 91 8.18 -11.76 -5.96
CA THR A 91 7.74 -13.11 -6.32
C THR A 91 6.54 -13.46 -5.46
N GLY A 92 5.39 -13.67 -6.10
CA GLY A 92 4.16 -14.03 -5.42
C GLY A 92 4.15 -15.50 -4.96
N PRO A 93 3.12 -15.91 -4.19
CA PRO A 93 2.97 -17.30 -3.72
C PRO A 93 2.86 -18.34 -4.86
N ASP A 94 2.45 -17.91 -6.04
CA ASP A 94 2.39 -18.72 -7.26
C ASP A 94 3.74 -18.89 -7.96
N GLY A 95 4.82 -18.34 -7.39
CA GLY A 95 6.18 -18.38 -7.93
C GLY A 95 6.42 -17.42 -9.09
N ARG A 96 5.44 -16.61 -9.50
CA ARG A 96 5.62 -15.61 -10.57
C ARG A 96 6.22 -14.34 -10.00
N THR A 97 7.21 -13.80 -10.71
CA THR A 97 7.81 -12.51 -10.39
C THR A 97 7.13 -11.39 -11.18
N THR A 98 6.51 -10.45 -10.47
CA THR A 98 6.06 -9.18 -11.04
C THR A 98 7.17 -8.14 -10.86
N ARG A 99 7.47 -7.38 -11.91
CA ARG A 99 8.39 -6.24 -11.87
C ARG A 99 7.63 -4.94 -12.17
N TRP A 100 7.99 -3.87 -11.48
CA TRP A 100 7.45 -2.55 -11.72
C TRP A 100 8.49 -1.46 -11.49
N HIS A 101 8.17 -0.26 -11.95
CA HIS A 101 8.94 0.95 -11.71
C HIS A 101 8.04 1.98 -11.05
N LEU A 102 8.46 2.50 -9.89
CA LEU A 102 7.81 3.64 -9.27
C LEU A 102 8.06 4.89 -10.12
N LEU A 103 6.99 5.57 -10.52
CA LEU A 103 7.07 6.81 -11.30
C LEU A 103 6.85 8.04 -10.42
N ASP A 104 5.89 7.96 -9.49
CA ASP A 104 5.57 9.03 -8.55
C ASP A 104 4.88 8.45 -7.31
N ASP A 105 5.05 9.13 -6.18
CA ASP A 105 4.34 8.82 -4.93
C ASP A 105 4.11 10.08 -4.09
N SER A 106 2.94 10.17 -3.47
CA SER A 106 2.62 11.32 -2.61
C SER A 106 1.61 10.99 -1.51
N PRO A 107 1.78 11.60 -0.32
CA PRO A 107 0.73 11.64 0.68
C PRO A 107 -0.50 12.32 0.10
N SER A 108 -1.67 11.85 0.48
CA SER A 108 -2.94 12.43 0.04
C SER A 108 -3.99 12.36 1.14
N LYS A 109 -5.09 13.08 0.92
CA LYS A 109 -6.21 13.06 1.86
C LYS A 109 -6.98 11.76 1.70
N VAL A 110 -7.50 11.22 2.79
CA VAL A 110 -8.56 10.21 2.76
C VAL A 110 -9.77 10.83 2.05
N ALA A 111 -10.27 10.19 1.00
CA ALA A 111 -11.44 10.67 0.28
C ALA A 111 -12.71 10.40 1.08
N GLU A 112 -13.78 11.16 0.82
CA GLU A 112 -15.04 11.03 1.56
C GLU A 112 -15.63 9.62 1.48
N HIS A 113 -15.58 8.99 0.30
CA HIS A 113 -16.05 7.61 0.10
C HIS A 113 -15.17 6.54 0.79
N GLU A 114 -13.99 6.91 1.26
CA GLU A 114 -13.07 6.02 2.00
C GLU A 114 -13.18 6.20 3.51
N ALA A 115 -13.92 7.22 3.99
CA ALA A 115 -13.94 7.61 5.39
C ALA A 115 -14.34 6.47 6.33
N GLU A 116 -15.33 5.67 5.94
CA GLU A 116 -15.77 4.51 6.74
C GLU A 116 -14.69 3.43 6.82
N HIS A 117 -13.98 3.18 5.71
CA HIS A 117 -12.89 2.21 5.67
C HIS A 117 -11.70 2.68 6.51
N ALA A 118 -11.32 3.96 6.36
CA ALA A 118 -10.29 4.60 7.15
C ALA A 118 -10.61 4.54 8.66
N ALA A 119 -11.86 4.81 9.05
CA ALA A 119 -12.30 4.71 10.43
C ALA A 119 -12.18 3.27 10.98
N ARG A 120 -12.51 2.24 10.19
CA ARG A 120 -12.31 0.84 10.59
C ARG A 120 -10.84 0.52 10.82
N LEU A 121 -9.93 0.99 9.96
CA LEU A 121 -8.49 0.80 10.14
C LEU A 121 -7.95 1.49 11.40
N ALA A 122 -8.48 2.66 11.74
CA ALA A 122 -8.09 3.39 12.95
C ALA A 122 -8.64 2.77 14.26
N ALA A 123 -9.67 1.94 14.16
CA ALA A 123 -10.37 1.34 15.31
C ALA A 123 -9.84 -0.05 15.73
N THR A 124 -8.88 -0.60 14.99
CA THR A 124 -8.17 -1.85 15.33
C THR A 124 -7.02 -1.59 16.29
#